data_AF-A0A0G1Y5L8-F1
#
_entry.id   AF-A0A0G1Y5L8-F1
#
_cell.length_a   1.000
_cell.length_b   1.000
_cell.length_c   1.000
_cell.angle_alpha   90.00
_cell.angle_beta   90.00
_cell.angle_gamma   90.00
#
_symmetry.space_group_name_H-M   'P 1'
#
loop_
_entity.id
_entity.type
_entity.pdbx_description
1 polymer ?
#
loop_
_entity_poly.entity_id
_entity_poly.type
_entity_poly.pdbx_seq_one_letter_code
_entity_poly.pdbx_strand_id
1 'polypeptide(L)'
;MQLALDLDGMASRYGISIRSVKTSTATQSTDPSQIVLPGQAPTYEKVEVTFNFISNYQNFKLMLADIEKSLRIMDVKSASFQTQDSGLYDYLISADTYWLK
;
A
#
# COMPACT_ATOMS: atom_id res chain seq x y z
N MET A 1 7.73 -10.59 -4.25
CA MET A 1 8.42 -9.95 -3.10
C MET A 1 9.09 -8.61 -3.44
N GLN A 2 9.04 -8.07 -4.66
CA GLN A 2 9.81 -6.87 -5.02
C GLN A 2 9.23 -5.55 -4.50
N LEU A 3 7.91 -5.44 -4.37
CA LEU A 3 7.24 -4.22 -3.90
C LEU A 3 7.65 -3.78 -2.49
N ALA A 4 7.73 -4.73 -1.55
CA ALA A 4 8.10 -4.42 -0.16
C ALA A 4 9.56 -3.93 -0.06
N LEU A 5 10.46 -4.52 -0.85
CA LEU A 5 11.86 -4.10 -0.97
C LEU A 5 12.00 -2.72 -1.60
N ASP A 6 11.25 -2.44 -2.67
CA ASP A 6 11.26 -1.12 -3.32
C ASP A 6 10.76 -0.04 -2.34
N LEU A 7 9.70 -0.35 -1.57
CA LEU A 7 9.13 0.55 -0.58
C LEU A 7 10.08 0.81 0.60
N ASP A 8 10.74 -0.23 1.10
CA ASP A 8 11.73 -0.12 2.17
C ASP A 8 12.97 0.68 1.72
N GLY A 9 13.41 0.48 0.47
CA GLY A 9 14.47 1.29 -0.14
C GLY A 9 14.09 2.77 -0.25
N MET A 10 12.84 3.09 -0.65
CA MET A 10 12.34 4.47 -0.72
C MET A 10 12.22 5.10 0.68
N ALA A 11 11.67 4.37 1.65
CA ALA A 11 11.52 4.83 3.03
C ALA A 11 12.89 5.10 3.68
N SER A 12 13.86 4.20 3.47
CA SER A 12 15.22 4.30 4.01
C SER A 12 15.94 5.59 3.56
N ARG A 13 15.69 6.07 2.33
CA ARG A 13 16.27 7.34 1.83
C ARG A 13 15.88 8.56 2.66
N TYR A 14 14.74 8.50 3.35
CA TYR A 14 14.23 9.57 4.21
C TYR A 14 14.38 9.27 5.70
N GLY A 15 15.15 8.23 6.07
CA GLY A 15 15.31 7.79 7.44
C GLY A 15 14.03 7.19 8.04
N ILE A 16 13.10 6.75 7.19
CA ILE A 16 11.84 6.12 7.60
C ILE A 16 12.08 4.61 7.66
N SER A 17 11.75 4.00 8.80
CA SER A 17 11.76 2.55 8.95
C SER A 17 10.33 2.02 8.92
N ILE A 18 10.06 1.13 7.95
CA ILE A 18 8.75 0.49 7.84
C ILE A 18 8.63 -0.58 8.92
N ARG A 19 7.59 -0.48 9.75
CA ARG A 19 7.36 -1.40 10.86
C ARG A 19 6.75 -2.71 10.40
N SER A 20 5.78 -2.63 9.51
CA SER A 20 5.15 -3.81 8.95
C SER A 20 4.62 -3.53 7.55
N VAL A 21 4.65 -4.57 6.72
CA VAL A 21 4.00 -4.61 5.41
C VAL A 21 3.15 -5.86 5.40
N LYS A 22 1.85 -5.67 5.19
CA LYS A 22 0.87 -6.74 5.02
C LYS A 22 0.39 -6.69 3.57
N THR A 23 0.43 -7.83 2.90
CA THR A 23 -0.13 -7.99 1.56
C THR A 23 -1.30 -8.95 1.65
N SER A 24 -2.51 -8.46 1.37
CA SER A 24 -3.71 -9.28 1.24
C SER A 24 -4.03 -9.39 -0.24
N THR A 25 -4.02 -10.60 -0.78
CA THR A 25 -4.59 -10.79 -2.12
C THR A 25 -6.09 -10.78 -1.95
N ALA A 26 -6.77 -9.81 -2.56
CA ALA A 26 -8.22 -9.84 -2.62
C ALA A 26 -8.60 -10.94 -3.62
N THR A 27 -8.50 -12.20 -3.21
CA THR A 27 -9.32 -13.25 -3.81
C THR A 27 -10.74 -12.77 -3.60
N GLN A 28 -11.46 -12.44 -4.68
CA GLN A 28 -12.88 -12.17 -4.57
C GLN A 28 -13.47 -13.25 -3.67
N SER A 29 -13.95 -12.83 -2.52
CA SER A 29 -14.72 -13.69 -1.63
C SER A 29 -15.74 -14.36 -2.53
N THR A 30 -15.71 -15.69 -2.62
CA THR A 30 -16.84 -16.48 -3.08
C THR A 30 -17.98 -16.23 -2.10
N ASP A 31 -18.60 -15.06 -2.22
CA ASP A 31 -19.94 -14.83 -1.75
C ASP A 31 -20.84 -15.72 -2.63
N PRO A 32 -21.52 -16.73 -2.07
CA PRO A 32 -22.38 -17.60 -2.85
C PRO A 32 -23.52 -16.85 -3.55
N SER A 33 -23.75 -15.58 -3.20
CA SER A 33 -24.75 -14.71 -3.80
C SER A 33 -24.25 -13.85 -4.96
N GLN A 34 -22.93 -13.77 -5.22
CA GLN A 34 -22.41 -13.14 -6.44
C GLN A 34 -22.40 -14.15 -7.58
N ILE A 35 -23.40 -14.04 -8.45
CA ILE A 35 -23.44 -14.73 -9.74
C ILE A 35 -22.31 -14.16 -10.61
N VAL A 36 -21.14 -14.79 -10.57
CA VAL A 36 -20.10 -14.60 -11.57
C VAL A 36 -20.58 -15.27 -12.86
N LEU A 37 -20.91 -14.48 -13.89
CA LEU A 37 -21.23 -15.03 -15.21
C LEU A 37 -20.01 -15.81 -15.75
N PRO A 38 -20.21 -17.04 -16.28
CA PRO A 38 -19.12 -17.79 -16.90
C PRO A 38 -18.65 -17.03 -18.15
N GLY A 39 -17.53 -16.32 -18.02
CA GLY A 39 -16.95 -15.46 -19.06
C GLY A 39 -16.27 -14.18 -18.55
N GLN A 40 -16.53 -13.76 -17.30
CA GLN A 40 -15.87 -12.61 -16.67
C GLN A 40 -14.86 -13.07 -15.61
N ALA A 41 -13.82 -13.81 -16.03
CA ALA A 41 -12.63 -13.88 -15.19
C ALA A 41 -12.00 -12.48 -15.19
N PRO A 42 -11.75 -11.84 -14.03
CA PRO A 42 -11.08 -10.56 -14.00
C PRO A 42 -9.70 -10.72 -14.65
N THR A 43 -9.42 -9.93 -15.68
CA THR A 43 -8.13 -9.93 -16.41
C THR A 43 -6.97 -9.43 -15.55
N TYR A 44 -7.26 -8.95 -14.33
CA TYR A 44 -6.29 -8.41 -13.39
C TYR A 44 -6.52 -8.98 -11.98
N GLU A 45 -5.43 -9.25 -11.28
CA GLU A 45 -5.42 -9.56 -9.85
C GLU A 45 -5.15 -8.27 -9.05
N LYS A 46 -5.91 -8.08 -7.96
CA LYS A 46 -5.76 -6.95 -7.06
C LYS A 46 -5.11 -7.42 -5.76
N VAL A 47 -4.01 -6.77 -5.39
CA VAL A 47 -3.32 -7.03 -4.13
C VAL A 47 -3.40 -5.78 -3.28
N GLU A 48 -4.06 -5.88 -2.14
CA GLU A 48 -4.08 -4.83 -1.14
C GLU A 48 -2.79 -4.90 -0.33
N VAL A 49 -2.15 -3.75 -0.16
CA VAL A 49 -0.89 -3.60 0.56
C VAL A 49 -1.09 -2.56 1.64
N THR A 50 -1.00 -3.00 2.88
CA THR A 50 -1.05 -2.14 4.05
C THR A 50 0.32 -2.06 4.66
N PHE A 51 0.82 -0.85 4.90
CA PHE A 51 2.10 -0.66 5.56
C PHE A 51 2.01 0.47 6.59
N ASN A 52 2.84 0.35 7.62
CA ASN A 52 2.93 1.37 8.66
C ASN A 52 4.38 1.76 8.96
N PHE A 53 4.57 3.02 9.30
CA PHE A 53 5.87 3.59 9.60
C PHE A 53 5.72 4.81 10.50
N ILE A 54 6.80 5.15 11.20
CA ILE A 54 6.85 6.39 11.99
C ILE A 54 7.74 7.39 11.29
N SER A 55 7.24 8.60 11.11
CA SER A 55 7.99 9.70 10.53
C SER A 55 7.43 11.06 10.94
N ASN A 56 8.15 12.12 10.61
CA ASN A 56 7.60 13.46 10.62
C ASN A 56 6.79 13.73 9.33
N TYR A 57 5.96 14.77 9.37
CA TYR A 57 5.10 15.11 8.23
C TYR A 57 5.87 15.52 6.96
N GLN A 58 7.05 16.15 7.09
CA GLN A 58 7.85 16.57 5.95
C GLN A 58 8.39 15.37 5.16
N ASN A 59 9.00 14.41 5.87
CA ASN A 59 9.53 13.18 5.30
C ASN A 59 8.42 12.30 4.73
N PHE A 60 7.25 12.25 5.38
CA PHE A 60 6.07 11.58 4.83
C PHE A 60 5.69 12.15 3.45
N LYS A 61 5.59 13.47 3.30
CA LYS A 61 5.27 14.10 2.00
C LYS A 61 6.30 13.78 0.93
N LEU A 62 7.58 13.73 1.27
CA LEU A 62 8.65 13.38 0.32
C LEU A 62 8.55 11.91 -0.13
N MET A 63 8.31 11.00 0.82
CA MET A 63 8.08 9.59 0.52
C MET A 63 6.84 9.40 -0.38
N LEU A 64 5.73 10.10 -0.08
CA LEU A 64 4.52 10.03 -0.89
C LEU A 64 4.75 10.54 -2.31
N ALA A 65 5.49 11.65 -2.47
CA ALA A 65 5.85 12.18 -3.79
C ALA A 65 6.74 11.23 -4.61
N ASP A 66 7.59 10.44 -3.95
CA ASP A 66 8.39 9.40 -4.62
C ASP A 66 7.54 8.17 -4.98
N ILE A 67 6.56 7.82 -4.13
CA ILE A 67 5.58 6.77 -4.44
C ILE A 67 4.73 7.16 -5.65
N GLU A 68 4.27 8.41 -5.73
CA GLU A 68 3.52 8.94 -6.88
C GLU A 68 4.32 8.89 -8.20
N LYS A 69 5.65 9.01 -8.13
CA LYS A 69 6.55 8.90 -9.29
C LYS A 69 6.88 7.46 -9.66
N SER A 70 6.47 6.48 -8.85
CA SER A 70 6.72 5.07 -9.11
C SER A 70 5.89 4.59 -10.30
N LEU A 71 6.51 3.80 -11.18
CA LEU A 71 5.92 3.30 -12.44
C LEU A 71 4.87 2.17 -12.26
N ARG A 72 4.34 1.95 -11.05
CA ARG A 72 3.32 0.94 -10.78
C ARG A 72 1.97 1.59 -10.53
N ILE A 73 0.92 0.97 -11.08
CA ILE A 73 -0.47 1.37 -10.82
C ILE A 73 -0.80 1.00 -9.37
N MET A 74 -0.77 2.01 -8.51
CA MET A 74 -1.06 1.88 -7.09
C MET A 74 -2.14 2.90 -6.71
N ASP A 75 -3.24 2.40 -6.15
CA ASP A 75 -4.39 3.21 -5.74
C ASP A 75 -4.45 3.28 -4.22
N VAL A 76 -4.22 4.45 -3.64
CA VAL A 76 -4.24 4.64 -2.18
C VAL A 76 -5.68 4.65 -1.68
N LYS A 77 -6.08 3.61 -0.95
CA LYS A 77 -7.44 3.45 -0.41
C LYS A 77 -7.67 4.22 0.88
N SER A 78 -6.69 4.20 1.76
CA SER A 78 -6.79 4.89 3.04
C SER A 78 -5.41 5.31 3.55
N ALA A 79 -5.39 6.46 4.22
CA ALA A 79 -4.23 6.96 4.94
C ALA A 79 -4.71 7.47 6.29
N SER A 80 -4.21 6.86 7.36
CA SER A 80 -4.47 7.24 8.74
C SER A 80 -3.16 7.65 9.40
N PHE A 81 -3.22 8.65 10.28
CA PHE A 81 -2.06 9.03 11.08
C PHE A 81 -2.46 9.26 12.54
N GLN A 82 -1.57 8.93 13.46
CA GLN A 82 -1.72 9.18 14.89
C GLN A 82 -0.55 10.03 15.38
N THR A 83 -0.87 11.04 16.20
CA THR A 83 0.13 11.94 16.77
C THR A 83 0.86 11.23 17.91
N GLN A 84 2.18 11.33 17.96
CA GLN A 84 2.94 11.00 19.17
C GLN A 84 3.47 12.29 19.81
N ASP A 85 3.69 12.25 21.13
CA ASP A 85 4.13 13.40 21.93
C ASP A 85 5.50 13.98 21.52
N SER A 86 6.23 13.27 20.64
CA SER A 86 7.57 13.60 20.16
C SER A 86 7.61 14.42 18.86
N GLY A 87 6.46 14.82 18.29
CA GLY A 87 6.40 15.45 16.96
C GLY A 87 6.60 14.47 15.80
N LEU A 88 6.59 13.18 16.11
CA LEU A 88 6.52 12.09 15.16
C LEU A 88 5.07 11.60 15.03
N TYR A 89 4.74 11.05 13.88
CA TYR A 89 3.42 10.51 13.58
C TYR A 89 3.56 9.05 13.17
N ASP A 90 2.66 8.21 13.66
CA ASP A 90 2.49 6.85 13.17
C ASP A 90 1.53 6.88 11.98
N TYR A 91 2.04 6.51 10.81
CA TYR A 91 1.28 6.49 9.56
C TYR A 91 0.89 5.05 9.24
N LEU A 92 -0.38 4.85 8.89
CA LEU A 92 -0.92 3.61 8.36
C LEU A 92 -1.51 3.91 6.97
N ILE A 93 -0.97 3.28 5.94
CA ILE A 93 -1.42 3.47 4.56
C ILE A 93 -1.86 2.12 4.00
N SER A 94 -3.04 2.08 3.39
CA SER A 94 -3.50 0.96 2.57
C SER A 94 -3.60 1.41 1.12
N ALA A 95 -2.99 0.63 0.23
CA ALA A 95 -3.04 0.86 -1.20
C ALA A 95 -3.28 -0.45 -1.96
N ASP A 96 -4.08 -0.40 -3.02
CA ASP A 96 -4.29 -1.50 -3.93
C ASP A 96 -3.30 -1.41 -5.10
N THR A 97 -2.60 -2.50 -5.40
CA THR A 97 -1.81 -2.65 -6.62
C THR A 97 -2.46 -3.66 -7.55
N TYR A 98 -2.32 -3.43 -8.86
CA TYR A 98 -2.93 -4.25 -9.89
C TYR A 98 -1.87 -4.99 -10.69
N TRP A 99 -2.10 -6.29 -10.92
CA TRP A 99 -1.24 -7.14 -11.74
C TRP A 99 -2.08 -7.73 -12.87
N LEU A 100 -1.64 -7.56 -14.12
CA LEU A 100 -2.21 -8.36 -15.21
C LEU A 100 -1.69 -9.79 -15.10
N LYS A 101 -2.58 -10.73 -15.40
CA LYS A 101 -2.26 -12.15 -15.47
C LYS A 101 -1.64 -12.53 -16.81
#